data_AF-A0A6L3XY58-F1
#
_entry.id   AF-A0A6L3XY58-F1
#
_cell.length_a   1.000
_cell.length_b   1.000
_cell.length_c   1.000
_cell.angle_alpha   90.00
_cell.angle_beta   90.00
_cell.angle_gamma   90.00
#
_symmetry.space_group_name_H-M   'P 1'
#
loop_
_entity.id
_entity.type
_entity.pdbx_description
1 polymer ?
#
loop_
_entity_poly.entity_id
_entity_poly.type
_entity_poly.pdbx_seq_one_letter_code
_entity_poly.pdbx_strand_id
1 'polypeptide(L)'
;METIHYILDNWDYLLTLTLQHLWLVALAVGLAIIIGVPLGILIVRHKWLATPVLGIATIVLTIPSIALFGLMIPLFSLIGQGIGALPAITAVFLYSLLPIVRTTHTALDSL
;
A
#
# COMPACT_ATOMS: atom_id res chain seq x y z
N MET A 1 -24.58 12.72 -20.93
CA MET A 1 -24.39 12.27 -22.33
C MET A 1 -22.93 12.48 -22.77
N GLU A 2 -22.32 13.64 -22.51
CA GLU A 2 -20.91 13.95 -22.85
C GLU A 2 -19.87 12.95 -22.30
N THR A 3 -20.00 12.50 -21.04
CA THR A 3 -19.04 11.58 -20.40
C THR A 3 -19.03 10.18 -21.01
N ILE A 4 -20.19 9.69 -21.44
CA ILE A 4 -20.33 8.37 -22.07
C ILE A 4 -19.63 8.39 -23.44
N HIS A 5 -19.79 9.48 -24.20
CA HIS A 5 -19.06 9.66 -25.46
C HIS A 5 -17.54 9.71 -25.22
N TYR A 6 -17.07 10.49 -24.23
CA TYR A 6 -15.65 10.52 -23.88
C TYR A 6 -15.08 9.13 -23.52
N ILE A 7 -15.83 8.33 -22.74
CA ILE A 7 -15.43 6.97 -22.37
C ILE A 7 -15.35 6.05 -23.58
N LEU A 8 -16.33 6.12 -24.48
CA LEU A 8 -16.35 5.31 -25.71
C LEU A 8 -15.20 5.69 -26.65
N ASP A 9 -14.92 6.99 -26.78
CA ASP A 9 -13.86 7.51 -27.65
C ASP A 9 -12.44 7.26 -27.08
N ASN A 10 -12.30 7.10 -25.77
CA ASN A 10 -11.02 6.89 -25.08
C ASN A 10 -10.91 5.52 -24.39
N TRP A 11 -11.72 4.55 -24.81
CA TRP A 11 -11.85 3.26 -24.13
C TRP A 11 -10.50 2.55 -23.96
N ASP A 12 -9.69 2.48 -25.02
CA ASP A 12 -8.37 1.84 -25.01
C ASP A 12 -7.39 2.52 -24.06
N TYR A 13 -7.45 3.85 -23.98
CA TYR A 13 -6.62 4.64 -23.07
C TYR A 13 -7.01 4.38 -21.60
N LEU A 14 -8.32 4.38 -21.31
CA LEU A 14 -8.85 4.08 -19.97
C LEU A 14 -8.51 2.66 -19.53
N LEU A 15 -8.60 1.68 -20.45
CA LEU A 15 -8.18 0.30 -20.18
C LEU A 15 -6.69 0.22 -19.85
N THR A 16 -5.85 0.91 -20.62
CA THR A 16 -4.39 0.93 -20.39
C THR A 16 -4.06 1.51 -19.01
N LEU A 17 -4.67 2.63 -18.63
CA LEU A 17 -4.47 3.24 -17.31
C LEU A 17 -4.96 2.33 -16.18
N THR A 18 -6.09 1.65 -16.40
CA THR A 18 -6.65 0.70 -15.42
C THR A 18 -5.73 -0.48 -15.21
N LEU A 19 -5.18 -1.05 -16.30
CA LEU A 19 -4.20 -2.14 -16.22
C LEU A 19 -2.90 -1.68 -15.55
N GLN A 20 -2.44 -0.45 -15.84
CA GLN A 20 -1.28 0.13 -15.17
C GLN A 20 -1.53 0.28 -13.66
N HIS A 21 -2.71 0.77 -13.26
CA HIS A 21 -3.07 0.88 -11.86
C HIS A 21 -3.13 -0.50 -11.18
N LEU A 22 -3.76 -1.47 -11.83
CA LEU A 22 -3.86 -2.84 -11.34
C LEU A 22 -2.48 -3.47 -11.14
N TRP A 23 -1.56 -3.27 -12.09
CA TRP A 23 -0.17 -3.72 -11.97
C TRP A 23 0.54 -3.12 -10.75
N LEU A 24 0.44 -1.79 -10.57
CA LEU A 24 1.06 -1.11 -9.43
C LEU A 24 0.52 -1.60 -8.09
N VAL A 25 -0.80 -1.75 -7.98
CA VAL A 25 -1.45 -2.24 -6.76
C VAL A 25 -1.10 -3.70 -6.50
N ALA A 26 -1.17 -4.56 -7.52
CA ALA A 26 -0.84 -5.98 -7.38
C ALA A 26 0.60 -6.18 -6.91
N LEU A 27 1.55 -5.43 -7.47
CA LEU A 27 2.95 -5.48 -7.04
C LEU A 27 3.11 -5.01 -5.59
N ALA A 28 2.53 -3.86 -5.24
CA ALA A 28 2.64 -3.29 -3.88
C ALA A 28 2.01 -4.20 -2.81
N VAL A 29 0.79 -4.70 -3.08
CA VAL A 29 0.07 -5.60 -2.17
C VAL A 29 0.77 -6.96 -2.11
N GLY A 30 1.27 -7.49 -3.22
CA GLY A 30 2.05 -8.72 -3.25
C GLY A 30 3.26 -8.65 -2.34
N LEU A 31 4.02 -7.55 -2.40
CA LEU A 31 5.13 -7.29 -1.48
C LEU A 31 4.66 -7.15 -0.03
N ALA A 32 3.54 -6.48 0.21
CA ALA A 32 2.96 -6.32 1.54
C ALA A 32 2.49 -7.66 2.14
N ILE A 33 2.02 -8.61 1.32
CA ILE A 33 1.66 -9.96 1.76
C ILE A 33 2.93 -10.74 2.14
N ILE A 34 3.94 -10.73 1.26
CA ILE A 34 5.21 -11.44 1.46
C ILE A 34 5.88 -11.02 2.78
N ILE A 35 5.78 -9.75 3.17
CA ILE A 35 6.39 -9.23 4.40
C ILE A 35 5.41 -9.26 5.58
N GLY A 36 4.15 -8.86 5.35
CA GLY A 36 3.14 -8.67 6.38
C GLY A 36 2.62 -9.98 6.97
N VAL A 37 2.48 -11.05 6.18
CA VAL A 37 2.04 -12.35 6.71
C VAL A 37 3.10 -12.95 7.65
N PRO A 38 4.39 -13.06 7.28
CA PRO A 38 5.42 -13.50 8.21
C PRO A 38 5.52 -12.62 9.47
N LEU A 39 5.40 -11.30 9.34
CA LEU A 39 5.37 -10.41 10.50
C LEU A 39 4.16 -10.69 11.40
N GLY A 40 2.98 -10.86 10.84
CA GLY A 40 1.77 -11.23 11.59
C GLY A 40 1.93 -12.53 12.37
N ILE A 41 2.50 -13.57 11.73
CA ILE A 41 2.80 -14.86 12.38
C ILE A 41 3.85 -14.67 13.49
N LEU A 42 4.90 -13.88 13.26
CA LEU A 42 5.98 -13.68 14.22
C LEU A 42 5.48 -12.99 15.49
N ILE A 43 4.56 -12.03 15.36
CA ILE A 43 3.96 -11.30 16.48
C ILE A 43 3.14 -12.22 17.38
N VAL A 44 2.45 -13.22 16.82
CA VAL A 44 1.68 -14.21 17.61
C VAL A 44 2.62 -14.96 18.57
N ARG A 45 3.81 -15.33 18.08
CA ARG A 45 4.83 -16.02 18.88
C ARG A 45 5.52 -15.09 19.88
N HIS A 46 5.68 -13.81 19.56
CA HIS A 46 6.37 -12.81 20.38
C HIS A 46 5.46 -11.62 20.68
N LYS A 47 4.54 -11.79 21.63
CA LYS A 47 3.51 -10.77 21.96
C LYS A 47 4.06 -9.38 22.27
N TRP A 48 5.30 -9.26 22.75
CA TRP A 48 5.95 -7.98 22.99
C TRP A 48 6.22 -7.15 21.71
N LEU A 49 6.30 -7.79 20.54
CA LEU A 49 6.43 -7.13 19.24
C LEU A 49 5.09 -6.56 18.72
N ALA A 50 3.96 -7.00 19.27
CA ALA A 50 2.64 -6.55 18.80
C ALA A 50 2.46 -5.05 18.97
N THR A 51 2.76 -4.54 20.18
CA THR A 51 2.61 -3.13 20.53
C THR A 51 3.43 -2.19 19.63
N PRO A 52 4.76 -2.36 19.46
CA PRO A 52 5.55 -1.48 18.61
C PRO A 52 5.18 -1.61 17.12
N VAL A 53 4.99 -2.83 16.60
CA VAL A 53 4.71 -3.02 15.18
C VAL A 53 3.35 -2.42 14.81
N LEU A 54 2.29 -2.75 15.56
CA LEU A 54 0.96 -2.22 15.30
C LEU A 54 0.88 -0.72 15.59
N GLY A 55 1.63 -0.23 16.58
CA GLY A 55 1.72 1.20 16.91
C GLY A 55 2.32 2.03 15.78
N ILE A 56 3.51 1.66 15.29
CA ILE A 56 4.18 2.33 14.16
C ILE A 56 3.27 2.33 12.94
N ALA A 57 2.69 1.17 12.64
CA ALA A 57 1.84 0.99 11.50
C ALA A 57 0.55 1.83 11.60
N THR A 58 0.03 2.03 12.82
CA THR A 58 -1.12 2.91 13.06
C THR A 58 -0.76 4.37 12.82
N ILE A 59 0.42 4.81 13.25
CA ILE A 59 0.92 6.17 12.95
C ILE A 59 0.95 6.41 11.44
N VAL A 60 1.46 5.47 10.67
CA VAL A 60 1.50 5.59 9.20
C VAL A 60 0.09 5.75 8.61
N LEU A 61 -0.90 5.00 9.08
CA LEU A 61 -2.28 5.12 8.61
C LEU A 61 -2.96 6.44 9.01
N THR A 62 -2.51 7.11 10.07
CA THR A 62 -3.05 8.43 10.46
C THR A 62 -2.58 9.55 9.55
N ILE A 63 -1.47 9.36 8.83
CA ILE A 63 -1.01 10.31 7.83
C ILE A 63 -1.98 10.23 6.64
N PRO A 64 -2.56 11.34 6.16
CA PRO A 64 -3.38 11.32 4.95
C PRO A 64 -2.57 10.90 3.72
N SER A 65 -3.19 10.17 2.79
CA SER A 65 -2.47 9.63 1.63
C SER A 65 -1.78 10.72 0.81
N ILE A 66 -2.45 11.86 0.60
CA ILE A 66 -1.89 13.01 -0.12
C ILE A 66 -0.68 13.62 0.59
N ALA A 67 -0.69 13.66 1.93
CA ALA A 67 0.43 14.16 2.73
C ALA A 67 1.60 13.18 2.70
N LEU A 68 1.33 11.87 2.77
CA LEU A 68 2.36 10.84 2.62
C LEU A 68 3.04 10.94 1.25
N PHE A 69 2.26 11.11 0.17
CA PHE A 69 2.82 11.39 -1.16
C PHE A 69 3.69 12.64 -1.17
N GLY A 70 3.24 13.73 -0.52
CA GLY A 70 4.03 14.95 -0.36
C GLY A 70 5.37 14.73 0.35
N LEU A 71 5.43 13.85 1.36
CA LEU A 71 6.66 13.47 2.05
C LEU A 71 7.59 12.60 1.20
N MET A 72 7.03 11.77 0.30
CA MET A 72 7.81 10.92 -0.59
C MET A 72 8.53 11.71 -1.69
N ILE A 73 8.00 12.86 -2.11
CA ILE A 73 8.62 13.71 -3.15
C ILE A 73 10.06 14.10 -2.77
N PRO A 74 10.35 14.79 -1.64
CA PRO A 74 11.71 15.14 -1.28
C PRO A 74 12.57 13.91 -0.99
N LEU A 75 11.99 12.84 -0.43
CA LEU A 75 12.71 11.62 -0.08
C LEU A 75 13.23 10.87 -1.31
N PHE A 76 12.36 10.60 -2.29
CA PHE A 76 12.73 9.85 -3.49
C PHE A 76 13.30 10.72 -4.60
N SER A 77 13.13 12.04 -4.55
CA SER A 77 13.82 12.97 -5.45
C SER A 77 15.35 12.90 -5.29
N LEU A 78 15.86 12.52 -4.11
CA LEU A 78 17.29 12.24 -3.89
C LEU A 78 17.84 11.14 -4.84
N ILE A 79 16.98 10.26 -5.34
CA ILE A 79 17.30 9.16 -6.27
C ILE A 79 16.72 9.46 -7.67
N GLY A 80 16.24 10.68 -7.90
CA GLY A 80 15.61 11.11 -9.16
C GLY A 80 14.21 10.52 -9.41
N GLN A 81 13.56 9.93 -8.39
CA GLN A 81 12.28 9.21 -8.50
C GLN A 81 11.20 9.79 -7.59
N GLY A 82 11.15 11.12 -7.47
CA GLY A 82 10.20 11.82 -6.57
C GLY A 82 8.72 11.64 -6.93
N ILE A 83 8.39 11.34 -8.19
CA ILE A 83 7.03 11.14 -8.69
C ILE A 83 7.03 9.90 -9.60
N GLY A 84 5.97 9.11 -9.56
CA GLY A 84 5.76 7.97 -10.46
C GLY A 84 5.41 6.69 -9.72
N ALA A 85 5.84 5.56 -10.27
CA ALA A 85 5.50 4.23 -9.75
C ALA A 85 6.06 3.99 -8.34
N LEU A 86 7.30 4.42 -8.06
CA LEU A 86 7.97 4.10 -6.80
C LEU A 86 7.28 4.72 -5.57
N PRO A 87 6.96 6.03 -5.52
CA PRO A 87 6.15 6.60 -4.45
C PRO A 87 4.78 5.94 -4.32
N ALA A 88 4.12 5.62 -5.45
CA ALA A 88 2.79 5.02 -5.45
C ALA A 88 2.80 3.60 -4.86
N ILE A 89 3.75 2.76 -5.28
CA ILE A 89 3.95 1.41 -4.74
C ILE A 89 4.28 1.50 -3.26
N THR A 90 5.17 2.40 -2.85
CA THR A 90 5.58 2.57 -1.45
C THR A 90 4.38 2.95 -0.57
N ALA A 91 3.56 3.91 -1.01
CA ALA A 91 2.36 4.30 -0.29
C ALA A 91 1.38 3.12 -0.14
N VAL A 92 1.04 2.45 -1.24
CA VAL A 92 0.12 1.30 -1.21
C VAL A 92 0.66 0.17 -0.35
N PHE A 93 1.96 -0.11 -0.43
CA PHE A 93 2.64 -1.09 0.40
C PHE A 93 2.49 -0.76 1.89
N LEU A 94 2.84 0.45 2.29
CA LEU A 94 2.77 0.89 3.69
C LEU A 94 1.34 0.85 4.25
N TYR A 95 0.35 1.28 3.45
CA TYR A 95 -1.05 1.24 3.85
C TYR A 95 -1.62 -0.17 3.93
N SER A 96 -1.15 -1.08 3.07
CA SER A 96 -1.59 -2.47 3.05
C SER A 96 -0.94 -3.31 4.15
N LEU A 97 0.26 -2.92 4.60
CA LEU A 97 1.04 -3.70 5.57
C LEU A 97 0.33 -3.82 6.92
N LEU A 98 -0.20 -2.72 7.48
CA LEU A 98 -0.89 -2.77 8.78
C LEU A 98 -2.12 -3.68 8.75
N PRO A 99 -3.11 -3.50 7.85
CA PRO A 99 -4.26 -4.39 7.79
C PRO A 99 -3.85 -5.85 7.65
N ILE A 100 -2.87 -6.17 6.78
CA ILE A 100 -2.41 -7.55 6.56
C ILE A 100 -1.78 -8.14 7.83
N VAL A 101 -0.89 -7.40 8.49
CA VAL A 101 -0.25 -7.85 9.74
C VAL A 101 -1.30 -8.05 10.83
N ARG A 102 -2.22 -7.09 10.99
CA ARG A 102 -3.27 -7.12 12.01
C ARG A 102 -4.24 -8.28 11.75
N THR A 103 -4.72 -8.47 10.52
CA THR A 103 -5.65 -9.56 10.20
C THR A 103 -4.99 -10.93 10.38
N THR A 104 -3.72 -11.08 9.97
CA THR A 104 -2.96 -12.31 10.17
C THR A 104 -2.78 -12.62 11.66
N HIS A 105 -2.38 -11.63 12.46
CA HIS A 105 -2.25 -11.78 13.91
C HIS A 105 -3.58 -12.16 14.56
N THR A 106 -4.65 -11.43 14.27
CA THR A 106 -5.98 -11.68 14.86
C THR A 106 -6.52 -13.07 14.48
N ALA A 107 -6.31 -13.51 13.24
CA ALA A 107 -6.73 -14.84 12.81
C ALA A 107 -6.01 -15.96 13.58
N LEU A 108 -4.72 -15.81 13.82
CA LEU A 108 -3.89 -16.81 14.49
C LEU A 108 -4.00 -16.79 16.02
N ASP A 109 -4.19 -15.63 16.66
CA ASP A 109 -4.42 -15.55 18.12
C ASP A 109 -5.82 -16.07 18.51
N SER A 110 -6.73 -16.21 17.54
CA SER A 110 -8.07 -16.79 17.74
C SER A 110 -8.15 -18.33 17.59
N LEU A 111 -7.04 -18.97 17.21
CA LEU A 111 -6.88 -20.43 17.08
C LEU A 111 -6.32 -21.03 18.38
#